data_AF-A0A7V2S7K5-F1
#
_entry.id   AF-A0A7V2S7K5-F1
#
_cell.length_a   1.000
_cell.length_b   1.000
_cell.length_c   1.000
_cell.angle_alpha   90.00
_cell.angle_beta   90.00
_cell.angle_gamma   90.00
#
_symmetry.space_group_name_H-M   'P 1'
#
loop_
_entity.id
_entity.type
_entity.pdbx_description
1 polymer ?
#
loop_
_entity_poly.entity_id
_entity_poly.type
_entity_poly.pdbx_seq_one_letter_code
_entity_poly.pdbx_strand_id
1 'polypeptide(L)'
;MKNKPLSIYRLETLTDLLSEKPAVKQAFHHRFYPSSPPDNTAIKTSLNNAAVFLEALLFLKEKNLPHIAFQAGLSIEMGSLGILDFYLISCRNVQQAILAILKYFPLISSNIASRLDTDIIPANNHSNKNVQDCFKLRLNHFDISDRTEQLEIEFVAGLLINLIKRITHQNSDIYLNLPYHSLASSSYQILIKNNIEVKLKVGQFELLCTNFKLSQPLSFANEMTLKVLSPELEQQLKNLQTHDTIITRVLNLFTKAERLQLTQTQVAGHLNMSESSLKRKLSENHTNFTDLINSFKKEKALQLLSAGNLPYEDIAIKAGYSDRASFERAFKKWIGMTPSQFRHLSSFSQISSKPISMEDIHRIPPSPKVCQQVISLTQTDDFQISTLANLINTDPVLTGKLIGVANSAFYGGQNVSNLEQAIIRVLGISTVQNLTITMMYCQQLKTTERSVFDLKGFWVESLATAEASKYFADSPRLKNLISPSELYLASLLHQIGLLALAYLRPEATQHYLHKLKTINEIDEVNFSQFENKIFGLSLAEMGSLVLTHWGLPQVVCQTVGQLELENACIASQIIVLLSKMIKLLQLGAEDCIPDRLTKQLLEISGYSKNQLDNQMTKITSKLPEVNELAQTLAI
;
A
#
# COMPACT_ATOMS: atom_id res chain seq x y z
N MET A 1 -43.07 -10.60 -9.42
CA MET A 1 -43.44 -10.11 -8.07
C MET A 1 -42.71 -10.97 -7.07
N LYS A 2 -41.81 -10.53 -6.18
CA LYS A 2 -41.44 -9.21 -5.65
C LYS A 2 -39.90 -9.18 -5.53
N ASN A 3 -39.31 -8.06 -5.95
CA ASN A 3 -37.93 -7.69 -5.62
C ASN A 3 -37.76 -7.67 -4.09
N LYS A 4 -36.88 -8.51 -3.55
CA LYS A 4 -36.21 -8.23 -2.27
C LYS A 4 -34.88 -7.56 -2.62
N PRO A 5 -34.55 -6.39 -2.07
CA PRO A 5 -33.23 -5.80 -2.26
C PRO A 5 -32.20 -6.68 -1.55
N LEU A 6 -31.13 -7.03 -2.28
CA LEU A 6 -29.93 -7.64 -1.72
C LEU A 6 -29.35 -6.71 -0.65
N SER A 7 -29.45 -7.15 0.60
CA SER A 7 -28.71 -6.63 1.75
C SER A 7 -27.25 -7.06 1.63
N ILE A 8 -26.46 -6.32 0.85
CA ILE A 8 -25.00 -6.36 0.88
C ILE A 8 -24.60 -5.03 1.55
N TYR A 9 -23.67 -5.07 2.51
CA TYR A 9 -23.26 -4.00 3.45
C TYR A 9 -24.09 -3.86 4.75
N ARG A 10 -24.05 -4.90 5.59
CA ARG A 10 -24.11 -4.75 7.05
C ARG A 10 -22.83 -5.41 7.59
N LEU A 11 -22.06 -4.72 8.44
CA LEU A 11 -20.66 -4.95 8.81
C LEU A 11 -19.74 -4.35 7.73
N GLU A 12 -19.12 -3.19 7.91
CA GLU A 12 -18.28 -2.79 9.05
C GLU A 12 -18.66 -1.39 9.56
N THR A 13 -19.34 -1.29 10.71
CA THR A 13 -19.34 -0.02 11.45
C THR A 13 -18.16 0.00 12.41
N LEU A 14 -17.66 1.19 12.73
CA LEU A 14 -16.57 1.38 13.71
C LEU A 14 -16.86 0.68 15.06
N THR A 15 -18.14 0.56 15.41
CA THR A 15 -18.69 -0.22 16.53
C THR A 15 -18.38 -1.71 16.48
N ASP A 16 -18.35 -2.31 15.29
CA ASP A 16 -18.06 -3.73 15.07
C ASP A 16 -16.55 -4.00 15.19
N LEU A 17 -15.71 -3.11 14.65
CA LEU A 17 -14.23 -3.17 14.75
C LEU A 17 -13.72 -2.94 16.18
N LEU A 18 -14.37 -2.04 16.94
CA LEU A 18 -14.03 -1.77 18.33
C LEU A 18 -14.49 -2.88 19.29
N SER A 19 -15.30 -3.84 18.83
CA SER A 19 -15.77 -4.95 19.65
C SER A 19 -14.68 -5.97 20.03
N GLU A 20 -13.55 -5.96 19.32
CA GLU A 20 -12.41 -6.87 19.51
C GLU A 20 -11.45 -6.47 20.65
N LYS A 21 -11.55 -5.24 21.20
CA LYS A 21 -10.81 -4.80 22.40
C LYS A 21 -11.75 -4.05 23.38
N PRO A 22 -12.23 -4.71 24.46
CA PRO A 22 -13.23 -4.16 25.39
C PRO A 22 -12.83 -2.83 26.04
N ALA A 23 -11.53 -2.59 26.27
CA ALA A 23 -11.01 -1.36 26.86
C ALA A 23 -11.14 -0.16 25.91
N VAL A 24 -10.88 -0.34 24.61
CA VAL A 24 -11.05 0.69 23.58
C VAL A 24 -12.53 0.93 23.32
N LYS A 25 -13.34 -0.14 23.34
CA LYS A 25 -14.80 -0.06 23.30
C LYS A 25 -15.34 0.74 24.48
N GLN A 26 -14.92 0.47 25.72
CA GLN A 26 -15.35 1.24 26.90
C GLN A 26 -14.92 2.71 26.83
N ALA A 27 -13.71 3.01 26.35
CA ALA A 27 -13.22 4.37 26.16
C ALA A 27 -14.00 5.15 25.08
N PHE A 28 -14.46 4.48 24.01
CA PHE A 28 -15.32 5.06 22.98
C PHE A 28 -16.79 5.18 23.43
N HIS A 29 -17.35 4.13 24.05
CA HIS A 29 -18.77 4.02 24.35
C HIS A 29 -19.20 4.91 25.52
N HIS A 30 -18.36 5.12 26.54
CA HIS A 30 -18.66 6.04 27.66
C HIS A 30 -18.44 7.53 27.31
N ARG A 31 -17.77 7.83 26.19
CA ARG A 31 -17.27 9.17 25.88
C ARG A 31 -17.98 9.83 24.70
N PHE A 32 -18.54 9.03 23.79
CA PHE A 32 -19.24 9.51 22.59
C PHE A 32 -20.77 9.26 22.63
N TYR A 33 -21.27 8.43 23.55
CA TYR A 33 -22.70 8.18 23.78
C TYR A 33 -23.05 8.23 25.27
N PRO A 34 -23.37 9.40 25.84
CA PRO A 34 -23.89 9.46 27.20
C PRO A 34 -25.37 9.04 27.21
N SER A 35 -25.70 8.00 27.97
CA SER A 35 -27.07 7.48 28.14
C SER A 35 -28.00 8.38 28.99
N SER A 36 -27.53 9.57 29.40
CA SER A 36 -28.25 10.50 30.29
C SER A 36 -27.60 11.91 30.25
N PRO A 37 -28.34 12.99 30.58
CA PRO A 37 -27.80 14.36 30.57
C PRO A 37 -26.68 14.51 31.61
N PRO A 38 -25.70 15.40 31.40
CA PRO A 38 -24.44 15.37 32.12
C PRO A 38 -24.59 15.91 33.55
N ASP A 39 -24.27 15.08 34.54
CA ASP A 39 -23.87 15.57 35.87
C ASP A 39 -22.46 16.18 35.80
N ASN A 40 -22.19 17.10 36.73
CA ASN A 40 -20.99 17.96 36.85
C ASN A 40 -19.61 17.26 36.81
N THR A 41 -19.57 15.92 36.75
CA THR A 41 -18.36 15.12 36.55
C THR A 41 -17.97 14.95 35.07
N ALA A 42 -18.92 15.01 34.13
CA ALA A 42 -18.65 14.95 32.68
C ALA A 42 -17.91 16.19 32.15
N ILE A 43 -17.93 17.29 32.92
CA ILE A 43 -17.23 18.54 32.62
C ILE A 43 -15.70 18.41 32.87
N LYS A 44 -15.26 17.42 33.67
CA LYS A 44 -13.84 17.27 34.07
C LYS A 44 -12.95 16.42 33.14
N THR A 45 -13.48 15.77 32.11
CA THR A 45 -12.72 14.81 31.28
C THR A 45 -12.39 15.29 29.85
N SER A 46 -12.13 16.58 29.68
CA SER A 46 -11.68 17.18 28.41
C SER A 46 -10.16 17.10 28.15
N LEU A 47 -9.36 16.68 29.14
CA LEU A 47 -7.89 16.65 29.04
C LEU A 47 -7.29 15.30 28.60
N ASN A 48 -8.11 14.27 28.34
CA ASN A 48 -7.64 12.93 27.96
C ASN A 48 -8.02 12.51 26.52
N ASN A 49 -8.35 13.47 25.65
CA ASN A 49 -8.91 13.23 24.31
C ASN A 49 -7.84 12.90 23.25
N ALA A 50 -6.67 13.55 23.28
CA ALA A 50 -5.62 13.34 22.28
C ALA A 50 -4.86 12.00 22.40
N ALA A 51 -4.68 11.49 23.62
CA ALA A 51 -3.97 10.23 23.86
C ALA A 51 -4.79 9.00 23.45
N VAL A 52 -6.08 8.97 23.79
CA VAL A 52 -7.02 7.92 23.35
C VAL A 52 -7.25 8.00 21.83
N PHE A 53 -7.21 9.20 21.26
CA PHE A 53 -7.23 9.44 19.82
C PHE A 53 -5.98 8.87 19.13
N LEU A 54 -4.78 9.11 19.66
CA LEU A 54 -3.54 8.49 19.21
C LEU A 54 -3.56 6.96 19.34
N GLU A 55 -4.07 6.41 20.44
CA GLU A 55 -4.22 4.96 20.62
C GLU A 55 -5.22 4.35 19.61
N ALA A 56 -6.31 5.05 19.29
CA ALA A 56 -7.25 4.64 18.26
C ALA A 56 -6.63 4.71 16.86
N LEU A 57 -5.87 5.75 16.54
CA LEU A 57 -5.12 5.85 15.28
C LEU A 57 -4.04 4.77 15.16
N LEU A 58 -3.36 4.43 16.26
CA LEU A 58 -2.40 3.33 16.32
C LEU A 58 -3.08 1.96 16.14
N PHE A 59 -4.27 1.76 16.69
CA PHE A 59 -5.06 0.54 16.46
C PHE A 59 -5.56 0.44 15.01
N LEU A 60 -5.98 1.57 14.41
CA LEU A 60 -6.38 1.63 12.99
C LEU A 60 -5.17 1.39 12.06
N LYS A 61 -3.97 1.82 12.45
CA LYS A 61 -2.71 1.53 11.77
C LYS A 61 -2.41 0.03 11.70
N GLU A 62 -2.80 -0.75 12.72
CA GLU A 62 -2.65 -2.22 12.70
C GLU A 62 -3.66 -2.92 11.75
N LYS A 63 -4.81 -2.29 11.46
CA LYS A 63 -5.91 -2.88 10.68
C LYS A 63 -5.83 -2.64 9.17
N ASN A 64 -4.96 -1.73 8.72
CA ASN A 64 -4.63 -1.48 7.31
C ASN A 64 -5.86 -1.24 6.39
N LEU A 65 -6.93 -0.61 6.92
CA LEU A 65 -8.11 -0.26 6.12
C LEU A 65 -7.95 1.16 5.56
N PRO A 66 -8.22 1.39 4.26
CA PRO A 66 -8.20 2.74 3.68
C PRO A 66 -9.34 3.54 4.29
N HIS A 67 -9.27 4.88 4.29
CA HIS A 67 -10.38 5.81 4.57
C HIS A 67 -11.15 5.61 5.89
N ILE A 68 -10.76 4.66 6.75
CA ILE A 68 -11.43 4.34 8.01
C ILE A 68 -11.33 5.50 8.99
N ALA A 69 -10.19 6.18 9.03
CA ALA A 69 -10.00 7.38 9.81
C ALA A 69 -10.91 8.51 9.31
N PHE A 70 -11.01 8.67 7.98
CA PHE A 70 -11.92 9.64 7.37
C PHE A 70 -13.41 9.34 7.69
N GLN A 71 -13.84 8.08 7.57
CA GLN A 71 -15.18 7.66 7.96
C GLN A 71 -15.44 7.83 9.45
N ALA A 72 -14.44 7.58 10.29
CA ALA A 72 -14.51 7.84 11.72
C ALA A 72 -14.83 9.31 11.99
N GLY A 73 -14.09 10.23 11.35
CA GLY A 73 -14.35 11.66 11.46
C GLY A 73 -15.76 12.06 10.98
N LEU A 74 -16.23 11.47 9.87
CA LEU A 74 -17.59 11.68 9.35
C LEU A 74 -18.69 11.13 10.28
N SER A 75 -18.39 10.09 11.05
CA SER A 75 -19.37 9.36 11.87
C SER A 75 -19.43 9.84 13.33
N ILE A 76 -18.62 10.83 13.70
CA ILE A 76 -18.72 11.48 15.02
C ILE A 76 -20.14 12.00 15.19
N GLU A 77 -20.77 11.76 16.33
CA GLU A 77 -22.15 12.19 16.59
C GLU A 77 -22.20 13.55 17.31
N MET A 78 -23.40 13.99 17.71
CA MET A 78 -23.58 15.21 18.49
C MET A 78 -23.37 14.92 19.98
N GLY A 79 -22.63 15.79 20.68
CA GLY A 79 -22.27 15.61 22.10
C GLY A 79 -20.93 14.88 22.30
N SER A 80 -20.40 14.32 21.23
CA SER A 80 -19.12 13.61 21.15
C SER A 80 -17.89 14.51 21.38
N LEU A 81 -17.96 15.79 20.99
CA LEU A 81 -16.89 16.77 21.24
C LEU A 81 -17.10 17.54 22.55
N GLY A 82 -18.06 17.09 23.39
CA GLY A 82 -18.41 17.72 24.66
C GLY A 82 -18.90 19.16 24.49
N ILE A 83 -18.38 20.06 25.32
CA ILE A 83 -18.79 21.48 25.34
C ILE A 83 -18.57 22.20 24.00
N LEU A 84 -17.66 21.72 23.15
CA LEU A 84 -17.42 22.31 21.84
C LEU A 84 -18.63 22.14 20.90
N ASP A 85 -19.31 20.99 20.92
CA ASP A 85 -20.51 20.76 20.10
C ASP A 85 -21.61 21.75 20.46
N PHE A 86 -21.89 21.92 21.76
CA PHE A 86 -22.89 22.85 22.27
C PHE A 86 -22.54 24.30 21.94
N TYR A 87 -21.26 24.66 21.97
CA TYR A 87 -20.79 25.98 21.57
C TYR A 87 -21.01 26.25 20.08
N LEU A 88 -20.66 25.29 19.22
CA LEU A 88 -20.77 25.44 17.75
C LEU A 88 -22.22 25.63 17.30
N ILE A 89 -23.17 24.84 17.81
CA ILE A 89 -24.58 24.97 17.43
C ILE A 89 -25.24 26.24 17.99
N SER A 90 -24.69 26.79 19.08
CA SER A 90 -25.18 28.00 19.75
C SER A 90 -24.67 29.30 19.10
N CYS A 91 -23.76 29.20 18.12
CA CYS A 91 -23.26 30.35 17.36
C CYS A 91 -24.38 31.06 16.60
N ARG A 92 -24.29 32.39 16.49
CA ARG A 92 -25.34 33.22 15.86
C ARG A 92 -25.47 32.97 14.36
N ASN A 93 -24.36 32.62 13.69
CA ASN A 93 -24.29 32.38 12.26
C ASN A 93 -23.12 31.47 11.89
N VAL A 94 -23.12 31.00 10.64
CA VAL A 94 -22.07 30.12 10.08
C VAL A 94 -20.67 30.73 10.25
N GLN A 95 -20.53 32.04 10.03
CA GLN A 95 -19.23 32.72 10.19
C GLN A 95 -18.68 32.58 11.62
N GLN A 96 -19.51 32.83 12.65
CA GLN A 96 -19.08 32.69 14.04
C GLN A 96 -18.72 31.24 14.37
N ALA A 97 -19.47 30.27 13.84
CA ALA A 97 -19.17 28.86 14.04
C ALA A 97 -17.87 28.42 13.36
N ILE A 98 -17.59 28.85 12.13
CA ILE A 98 -16.32 28.56 11.45
C ILE A 98 -15.15 29.13 12.25
N LEU A 99 -15.24 30.38 12.70
CA LEU A 99 -14.19 31.00 13.53
C LEU A 99 -14.01 30.25 14.86
N ALA A 100 -15.08 29.73 15.44
CA ALA A 100 -15.02 28.91 16.64
C ALA A 100 -14.34 27.56 16.39
N ILE A 101 -14.64 26.89 15.27
CA ILE A 101 -13.93 25.67 14.85
C ILE A 101 -12.44 25.97 14.79
N LEU A 102 -12.02 27.04 14.11
CA LEU A 102 -10.60 27.40 13.97
C LEU A 102 -9.93 27.72 15.31
N LYS A 103 -10.59 28.52 16.16
CA LYS A 103 -10.06 28.93 17.47
C LYS A 103 -9.85 27.74 18.40
N TYR A 104 -10.80 26.80 18.40
CA TYR A 104 -10.83 25.68 19.35
C TYR A 104 -10.32 24.36 18.76
N PHE A 105 -9.93 24.34 17.48
CA PHE A 105 -9.36 23.16 16.82
C PHE A 105 -8.15 22.54 17.54
N PRO A 106 -7.25 23.30 18.19
CA PRO A 106 -6.16 22.70 18.98
C PRO A 106 -6.62 21.76 20.11
N LEU A 107 -7.88 21.87 20.57
CA LEU A 107 -8.48 20.94 21.54
C LEU A 107 -8.71 19.54 20.97
N ILE A 108 -8.75 19.41 19.64
CA ILE A 108 -8.99 18.17 18.91
C ILE A 108 -7.67 17.60 18.40
N SER A 109 -6.91 18.38 17.62
CA SER A 109 -5.58 17.99 17.13
C SER A 109 -4.65 19.20 17.20
N SER A 110 -3.77 19.23 18.21
CA SER A 110 -2.74 20.26 18.35
C SER A 110 -1.68 20.18 17.24
N ASN A 111 -1.36 18.97 16.81
CA ASN A 111 -0.38 18.69 15.75
C ASN A 111 -0.82 19.32 14.42
N ILE A 112 -2.06 19.08 13.99
CA ILE A 112 -2.58 19.62 12.73
C ILE A 112 -2.94 21.10 12.89
N ALA A 113 -3.50 21.52 14.02
CA ALA A 113 -3.95 22.91 14.23
C ALA A 113 -2.85 23.95 13.99
N SER A 114 -1.61 23.68 14.42
CA SER A 114 -0.49 24.61 14.26
C SER A 114 -0.05 24.82 12.81
N ARG A 115 -0.51 23.96 11.89
CA ARG A 115 -0.08 23.89 10.48
C ARG A 115 -1.20 24.23 9.50
N LEU A 116 -2.40 24.50 10.00
CA LEU A 116 -3.55 24.92 9.20
C LEU A 116 -3.45 26.39 8.84
N ASP A 117 -3.57 26.66 7.55
CA ASP A 117 -3.75 27.99 6.99
C ASP A 117 -5.19 28.15 6.48
N THR A 118 -5.76 29.34 6.62
CA THR A 118 -7.20 29.56 6.44
C THR A 118 -7.50 30.83 5.65
N ASP A 119 -8.29 30.70 4.59
CA ASP A 119 -8.85 31.84 3.84
C ASP A 119 -10.38 31.83 3.99
N ILE A 120 -10.96 32.92 4.50
CA ILE A 120 -12.41 33.17 4.48
C ILE A 120 -12.66 34.33 3.53
N ILE A 121 -13.35 34.08 2.40
CA ILE A 121 -13.61 35.09 1.38
C ILE A 121 -15.12 35.36 1.34
N PRO A 122 -15.58 36.54 1.82
CA PRO A 122 -16.98 36.93 1.71
C PRO A 122 -17.33 37.40 0.30
N ALA A 123 -18.55 37.09 -0.15
CA ALA A 123 -19.11 37.46 -1.45
C ALA A 123 -19.03 38.97 -1.76
N ASN A 124 -19.06 39.81 -0.72
CA ASN A 124 -19.15 41.27 -0.85
C ASN A 124 -17.81 41.98 -1.14
N ASN A 125 -16.67 41.27 -1.16
CA ASN A 125 -15.35 41.89 -1.29
C ASN A 125 -14.86 42.13 -2.74
N HIS A 126 -15.63 41.76 -3.76
CA HIS A 126 -15.25 41.97 -5.16
C HIS A 126 -16.38 42.58 -5.99
N SER A 127 -16.03 43.49 -6.90
CA SER A 127 -16.91 44.20 -7.85
C SER A 127 -17.60 43.30 -8.90
N ASN A 128 -17.56 41.97 -8.72
CA ASN A 128 -18.09 40.99 -9.66
C ASN A 128 -19.32 40.29 -9.05
N LYS A 129 -20.48 40.39 -9.71
CA LYS A 129 -21.80 39.93 -9.24
C LYS A 129 -21.98 38.40 -9.06
N ASN A 130 -20.92 37.60 -9.19
CA ASN A 130 -20.96 36.14 -9.16
C ASN A 130 -20.07 35.49 -8.08
N VAL A 131 -19.55 36.25 -7.11
CA VAL A 131 -18.70 35.67 -6.05
C VAL A 131 -19.58 35.14 -4.91
N GLN A 132 -19.47 33.85 -4.61
CA GLN A 132 -20.12 33.21 -3.46
C GLN A 132 -19.21 33.27 -2.22
N ASP A 133 -19.78 33.16 -1.02
CA ASP A 133 -18.97 33.00 0.19
C ASP A 133 -18.19 31.67 0.11
N CYS A 134 -16.89 31.72 0.41
CA CYS A 134 -16.08 30.51 0.46
C CYS A 134 -15.22 30.44 1.72
N PHE A 135 -14.99 29.19 2.16
CA PHE A 135 -14.09 28.86 3.24
C PHE A 135 -13.07 27.86 2.75
N LYS A 136 -11.79 28.16 2.97
CA LYS A 136 -10.69 27.35 2.48
C LYS A 136 -9.69 27.07 3.58
N LEU A 137 -9.31 25.81 3.72
CA LEU A 137 -8.28 25.31 4.62
C LEU A 137 -7.15 24.67 3.82
N ARG A 138 -5.91 24.97 4.19
CA ARG A 138 -4.72 24.31 3.66
C ARG A 138 -3.85 23.81 4.79
N LEU A 139 -3.16 22.69 4.58
CA LEU A 139 -2.12 22.22 5.51
C LEU A 139 -0.75 22.56 4.92
N ASN A 140 0.02 23.36 5.63
CA ASN A 140 1.28 23.90 5.11
C ASN A 140 2.41 22.87 5.05
N HIS A 141 2.40 21.87 5.95
CA HIS A 141 3.44 20.84 6.04
C HIS A 141 2.89 19.56 6.67
N PHE A 142 3.28 18.39 6.16
CA PHE A 142 2.90 17.06 6.64
C PHE A 142 3.81 16.00 5.99
N ASP A 143 4.17 14.95 6.74
CA ASP A 143 4.95 13.83 6.23
C ASP A 143 4.02 12.84 5.50
N ILE A 144 4.08 12.87 4.17
CA ILE A 144 3.35 11.92 3.31
C ILE A 144 3.77 10.47 3.57
N SER A 145 4.93 10.22 4.15
CA SER A 145 5.42 8.87 4.43
C SER A 145 5.02 8.32 5.80
N ASP A 146 4.54 9.17 6.74
CA ASP A 146 4.07 8.71 8.05
C ASP A 146 2.59 8.35 8.01
N ARG A 147 2.29 7.04 8.08
CA ARG A 147 0.92 6.52 8.10
C ARG A 147 0.11 7.05 9.29
N THR A 148 0.74 7.32 10.43
CA THR A 148 0.07 7.86 11.61
C THR A 148 -0.47 9.25 11.31
N GLU A 149 0.35 10.07 10.67
CA GLU A 149 0.00 11.42 10.26
C GLU A 149 -1.05 11.43 9.15
N GLN A 150 -0.95 10.50 8.18
CA GLN A 150 -1.99 10.31 7.17
C GLN A 150 -3.36 9.98 7.79
N LEU A 151 -3.41 9.07 8.76
CA LEU A 151 -4.66 8.72 9.44
C LEU A 151 -5.19 9.92 10.24
N GLU A 152 -4.30 10.70 10.87
CA GLU A 152 -4.67 11.92 11.60
C GLU A 152 -5.32 12.95 10.65
N ILE A 153 -4.71 13.19 9.49
CA ILE A 153 -5.20 14.13 8.46
C ILE A 153 -6.52 13.66 7.86
N GLU A 154 -6.66 12.35 7.57
CA GLU A 154 -7.91 11.76 7.09
C GLU A 154 -9.05 11.96 8.10
N PHE A 155 -8.81 11.64 9.37
CA PHE A 155 -9.78 11.83 10.43
C PHE A 155 -10.20 13.29 10.57
N VAL A 156 -9.23 14.20 10.61
CA VAL A 156 -9.48 15.63 10.73
C VAL A 156 -10.29 16.13 9.54
N ALA A 157 -9.98 15.69 8.32
CA ALA A 157 -10.75 16.07 7.15
C ALA A 157 -12.21 15.61 7.26
N GLY A 158 -12.45 14.35 7.65
CA GLY A 158 -13.80 13.83 7.87
C GLY A 158 -14.56 14.60 8.95
N LEU A 159 -13.91 14.90 10.07
CA LEU A 159 -14.51 15.65 11.18
C LEU A 159 -14.85 17.09 10.79
N LEU A 160 -13.93 17.80 10.13
CA LEU A 160 -14.17 19.18 9.68
C LEU A 160 -15.33 19.23 8.69
N ILE A 161 -15.40 18.28 7.76
CA ILE A 161 -16.52 18.17 6.82
C ILE A 161 -17.84 17.92 7.57
N ASN A 162 -17.85 17.01 8.54
CA ASN A 162 -19.01 16.73 9.37
C ASN A 162 -19.49 18.00 10.11
N LEU A 163 -18.59 18.74 10.77
CA LEU A 163 -18.91 19.97 11.47
C LEU A 163 -19.43 21.07 10.54
N ILE A 164 -18.76 21.28 9.40
CA ILE A 164 -19.15 22.29 8.41
C ILE A 164 -20.54 21.98 7.86
N LYS A 165 -20.80 20.73 7.49
CA LYS A 165 -22.12 20.32 6.98
C LYS A 165 -23.23 20.50 8.00
N ARG A 166 -22.96 20.28 9.30
CA ARG A 166 -23.93 20.56 10.36
C ARG A 166 -24.29 22.04 10.41
N ILE A 167 -23.29 22.92 10.47
CA ILE A 167 -23.53 24.36 10.60
C ILE A 167 -24.10 24.97 9.31
N THR A 168 -23.85 24.38 8.13
CA THR A 168 -24.43 24.82 6.86
C THR A 168 -25.73 24.11 6.49
N HIS A 169 -26.33 23.30 7.37
CA HIS A 169 -27.55 22.52 7.08
C HIS A 169 -27.45 21.64 5.82
N GLN A 170 -26.29 21.01 5.58
CA GLN A 170 -26.00 20.19 4.40
C GLN A 170 -26.00 20.93 3.04
N ASN A 171 -26.18 22.25 3.02
CA ASN A 171 -26.26 23.03 1.79
C ASN A 171 -24.90 23.43 1.19
N SER A 172 -23.78 22.86 1.66
CA SER A 172 -22.44 23.23 1.19
C SER A 172 -21.86 22.22 0.19
N ASP A 173 -21.25 22.75 -0.86
CA ASP A 173 -20.42 21.97 -1.77
C ASP A 173 -19.00 21.95 -1.24
N ILE A 174 -18.48 20.74 -1.03
CA ILE A 174 -17.17 20.52 -0.41
C ILE A 174 -16.24 19.87 -1.42
N TYR A 175 -15.11 20.52 -1.64
CA TYR A 175 -14.00 20.00 -2.42
C TYR A 175 -12.88 19.65 -1.47
N LEU A 176 -12.45 18.39 -1.48
CA LEU A 176 -11.36 17.92 -0.64
C LEU A 176 -10.21 17.45 -1.52
N ASN A 177 -9.02 17.95 -1.23
CA ASN A 177 -7.77 17.50 -1.78
C ASN A 177 -6.96 16.83 -0.68
N LEU A 178 -6.65 15.54 -0.86
CA LEU A 178 -5.80 14.79 0.07
C LEU A 178 -4.39 14.66 -0.53
N PRO A 179 -3.33 14.88 0.27
CA PRO A 179 -1.99 14.98 -0.27
C PRO A 179 -1.28 13.64 -0.52
N TYR A 180 -1.88 12.54 -0.10
CA TYR A 180 -1.38 11.16 -0.21
C TYR A 180 -2.48 10.24 -0.77
N HIS A 181 -2.06 9.05 -1.18
CA HIS A 181 -2.79 7.98 -1.91
C HIS A 181 -2.59 7.92 -3.43
N SER A 182 -2.28 6.71 -3.93
CA SER A 182 -2.12 6.42 -5.35
C SER A 182 -3.43 5.96 -5.97
N LEU A 183 -3.97 6.78 -6.88
CA LEU A 183 -4.88 6.43 -7.98
C LEU A 183 -5.98 5.38 -7.69
N ALA A 184 -7.12 5.88 -7.20
CA ALA A 184 -8.46 5.31 -7.30
C ALA A 184 -8.85 4.20 -6.31
N SER A 185 -9.15 4.57 -5.07
CA SER A 185 -10.06 3.78 -4.25
C SER A 185 -11.52 4.16 -4.58
N SER A 186 -12.26 3.21 -5.15
CA SER A 186 -13.74 3.22 -5.24
C SER A 186 -14.41 3.48 -3.88
N SER A 187 -13.66 3.31 -2.80
CA SER A 187 -14.04 3.61 -1.42
C SER A 187 -14.28 5.11 -1.16
N TYR A 188 -13.50 6.02 -1.76
CA TYR A 188 -13.84 7.46 -1.72
C TYR A 188 -14.92 7.83 -2.74
N GLN A 189 -15.21 6.99 -3.75
CA GLN A 189 -16.34 7.23 -4.67
C GLN A 189 -17.69 7.08 -3.96
N ILE A 190 -17.77 6.33 -2.86
CA ILE A 190 -18.94 6.33 -1.97
C ILE A 190 -19.15 7.72 -1.35
N LEU A 191 -18.09 8.48 -1.11
CA LEU A 191 -18.15 9.84 -0.54
C LEU A 191 -18.61 10.88 -1.56
N ILE A 192 -18.38 10.63 -2.86
CA ILE A 192 -18.89 11.45 -3.98
C ILE A 192 -20.42 11.47 -3.99
N LYS A 193 -21.10 10.45 -3.45
CA LYS A 193 -22.57 10.44 -3.32
C LYS A 193 -23.13 11.44 -2.30
N ASN A 194 -22.30 12.06 -1.46
CA ASN A 194 -22.72 12.98 -0.39
C ASN A 194 -22.42 14.46 -0.70
N ASN A 195 -22.42 14.96 -1.94
CA ASN A 195 -22.01 16.34 -2.28
C ASN A 195 -20.57 16.71 -1.82
N ILE A 196 -19.66 15.73 -1.78
CA ILE A 196 -18.24 15.96 -1.49
C ILE A 196 -17.44 15.51 -2.70
N GLU A 197 -16.83 16.44 -3.42
CA GLU A 197 -15.94 16.14 -4.53
C GLU A 197 -14.50 15.98 -4.02
N VAL A 198 -14.01 14.74 -4.01
CA VAL A 198 -12.63 14.45 -3.60
C VAL A 198 -11.72 14.46 -4.83
N LYS A 199 -10.75 15.37 -4.85
CA LYS A 199 -9.66 15.44 -5.85
C LYS A 199 -8.37 14.93 -5.22
N LEU A 200 -7.53 14.31 -6.03
CA LEU A 200 -6.22 13.83 -5.57
C LEU A 200 -5.16 14.70 -6.23
N LYS A 201 -4.41 15.46 -5.43
CA LYS A 201 -3.19 16.14 -5.85
C LYS A 201 -2.10 15.86 -4.82
N VAL A 202 -1.10 15.13 -5.27
CA VAL A 202 0.06 14.74 -4.47
C VAL A 202 0.71 15.98 -3.88
N GLY A 203 0.96 15.95 -2.56
CA GLY A 203 1.66 17.02 -1.85
C GLY A 203 0.84 18.27 -1.54
N GLN A 204 -0.49 18.22 -1.65
CA GLN A 204 -1.36 19.33 -1.22
C GLN A 204 -2.57 18.82 -0.44
N PHE A 205 -2.75 19.26 0.81
CA PHE A 205 -4.01 19.16 1.52
C PHE A 205 -4.80 20.46 1.33
N GLU A 206 -6.02 20.36 0.83
CA GLU A 206 -6.89 21.52 0.66
C GLU A 206 -8.36 21.13 0.89
N LEU A 207 -9.06 21.82 1.77
CA LEU A 207 -10.50 21.68 1.94
C LEU A 207 -11.14 23.01 1.58
N LEU A 208 -11.97 23.00 0.54
CA LEU A 208 -12.70 24.17 0.04
C LEU A 208 -14.19 23.92 0.18
N CYS A 209 -14.87 24.83 0.86
CA CYS A 209 -16.32 24.84 1.00
C CYS A 209 -16.90 26.03 0.26
N THR A 210 -17.98 25.80 -0.47
CA THR A 210 -18.73 26.79 -1.25
C THR A 210 -20.23 26.55 -1.11
N ASN A 211 -21.06 27.38 -1.75
CA ASN A 211 -22.52 27.24 -1.76
C ASN A 211 -23.22 27.42 -0.39
N PHE A 212 -22.62 28.17 0.54
CA PHE A 212 -23.27 28.57 1.79
C PHE A 212 -23.24 30.10 1.96
N LYS A 213 -23.94 30.63 2.97
CA LYS A 213 -23.86 32.05 3.35
C LYS A 213 -23.22 32.18 4.72
N LEU A 214 -22.16 32.97 4.85
CA LEU A 214 -21.48 33.25 6.12
C LEU A 214 -22.44 33.90 7.14
N SER A 215 -23.38 34.72 6.64
CA SER A 215 -24.39 35.39 7.45
C SER A 215 -25.59 34.51 7.82
N GLN A 216 -25.66 33.27 7.35
CA GLN A 216 -26.78 32.37 7.62
C GLN A 216 -26.90 32.09 9.13
N PRO A 217 -28.08 32.30 9.74
CA PRO A 217 -28.29 32.01 11.15
C PRO A 217 -28.34 30.50 11.40
N LEU A 218 -27.81 30.05 12.55
CA LEU A 218 -27.93 28.66 12.97
C LEU A 218 -29.24 28.43 13.73
N SER A 219 -29.85 27.26 13.55
CA SER A 219 -31.16 26.95 14.15
C SER A 219 -31.20 26.98 15.68
N PHE A 220 -30.06 26.75 16.34
CA PHE A 220 -29.97 26.69 17.81
C PHE A 220 -29.15 27.85 18.40
N ALA A 221 -29.01 28.95 17.65
CA ALA A 221 -28.28 30.14 18.10
C ALA A 221 -28.77 30.61 19.49
N ASN A 222 -27.86 30.67 20.46
CA ASN A 222 -28.16 31.07 21.83
C ASN A 222 -26.97 31.79 22.46
N GLU A 223 -27.08 33.13 22.56
CA GLU A 223 -26.01 33.98 23.07
C GLU A 223 -25.69 33.74 24.56
N MET A 224 -26.72 33.38 25.35
CA MET A 224 -26.52 33.06 26.78
C MET A 224 -25.70 31.78 26.94
N THR A 225 -25.96 30.76 26.11
CA THR A 225 -25.16 29.53 26.09
C THR A 225 -23.70 29.81 25.73
N LEU A 226 -23.43 30.66 24.74
CA LEU A 226 -22.05 31.04 24.38
C LEU A 226 -21.32 31.75 25.52
N LYS A 227 -21.99 32.64 26.26
CA LYS A 227 -21.42 33.33 27.43
C LYS A 227 -21.07 32.37 28.56
N VAL A 228 -21.86 31.32 28.75
CA VAL A 228 -21.60 30.29 29.78
C VAL A 228 -20.48 29.34 29.36
N LEU A 229 -20.42 28.93 28.09
CA LEU A 229 -19.47 27.91 27.62
C LEU A 229 -18.08 28.48 27.25
N SER A 230 -17.99 29.77 26.89
CA SER A 230 -16.72 30.38 26.46
C SER A 230 -15.59 30.34 27.50
N PRO A 231 -15.81 30.62 28.81
CA PRO A 231 -14.73 30.59 29.79
C PRO A 231 -14.12 29.20 29.97
N GLU A 232 -14.97 28.17 29.92
CA GLU A 232 -14.55 26.77 30.05
C GLU A 232 -13.69 26.32 28.85
N LEU A 233 -14.13 26.61 27.62
CA LEU A 233 -13.34 26.32 26.41
C LEU A 233 -12.00 27.07 26.40
N GLU A 234 -11.96 28.31 26.88
CA GLU A 234 -10.73 29.09 26.99
C GLU A 234 -9.77 28.53 28.05
N GLN A 235 -10.30 28.03 29.16
CA GLN A 235 -9.50 27.36 30.18
C GLN A 235 -8.90 26.06 29.65
N GLN A 236 -9.67 25.24 28.93
CA GLN A 236 -9.16 24.02 28.32
C GLN A 236 -8.08 24.29 27.27
N LEU A 237 -8.25 25.35 26.46
CA LEU A 237 -7.24 25.74 25.46
C LEU A 237 -5.94 26.20 26.13
N LYS A 238 -6.02 26.97 27.22
CA LYS A 238 -4.84 27.37 28.02
C LYS A 238 -4.10 26.17 28.62
N ASN A 239 -4.82 25.15 29.07
CA ASN A 239 -4.23 23.93 29.63
C ASN A 239 -3.50 23.07 28.57
N LEU A 240 -3.83 23.21 27.28
CA LEU A 240 -3.10 22.53 26.19
C LEU A 240 -1.83 23.27 25.79
N GLN A 241 -1.85 24.61 25.81
CA GLN A 241 -0.68 25.43 25.47
C GLN A 241 0.49 25.25 26.46
N THR A 242 0.23 24.73 27.66
CA THR A 242 1.28 24.35 28.61
C THR A 242 1.98 23.01 28.28
N HIS A 243 1.48 22.24 27.30
CA HIS A 243 1.99 20.91 26.90
C HIS A 243 2.69 20.88 25.53
N ASP A 244 3.05 22.03 24.95
CA ASP A 244 3.76 22.14 23.66
C ASP A 244 5.11 21.37 23.69
N THR A 245 5.20 20.24 22.98
CA THR A 245 6.36 19.35 23.07
C THR A 245 7.60 19.99 22.47
N ILE A 246 8.76 19.66 23.05
CA ILE A 246 10.04 20.21 22.58
C ILE A 246 10.30 19.90 21.10
N ILE A 247 9.83 18.74 20.61
CA ILE A 247 9.99 18.32 19.21
C ILE A 247 9.22 19.25 18.28
N THR A 248 7.95 19.53 18.59
CA THR A 248 7.08 20.40 17.78
C THR A 248 7.67 21.81 17.65
N ARG A 249 8.21 22.33 18.76
CA ARG A 249 8.89 23.64 18.77
C ARG A 249 10.17 23.65 17.94
N VAL A 250 10.94 22.57 17.92
CA VAL A 250 12.14 22.42 17.07
C VAL A 250 11.76 22.33 15.59
N LEU A 251 10.79 21.49 15.22
CA LEU A 251 10.34 21.34 13.83
C LEU A 251 9.75 22.64 13.28
N ASN A 252 8.98 23.39 14.07
CA ASN A 252 8.46 24.70 13.67
C ASN A 252 9.57 25.71 13.34
N LEU A 253 10.74 25.63 13.99
CA LEU A 253 11.89 26.46 13.67
C LEU A 253 12.55 26.04 12.36
N PHE A 254 12.58 24.75 12.05
CA PHE A 254 13.08 24.24 10.76
C PHE A 254 12.19 24.70 9.59
N THR A 255 10.87 24.66 9.75
CA THR A 255 9.90 25.07 8.72
C THR A 255 9.97 26.56 8.42
N LYS A 256 10.22 27.40 9.44
CA LYS A 256 10.33 28.86 9.27
C LYS A 256 11.69 29.31 8.74
N ALA A 257 12.68 28.42 8.67
CA ALA A 257 14.01 28.76 8.20
C ALA A 257 14.08 28.78 6.66
N GLU A 258 14.40 29.94 6.09
CA GLU A 258 14.66 30.07 4.64
C GLU A 258 15.81 29.16 4.17
N ARG A 259 16.82 28.96 5.03
CA ARG A 259 17.94 28.05 4.82
C ARG A 259 18.08 27.10 6.01
N LEU A 260 18.14 25.80 5.74
CA LEU A 260 18.17 24.75 6.76
C LEU A 260 19.59 24.51 7.32
N GLN A 261 20.30 25.57 7.69
CA GLN A 261 21.65 25.54 8.27
C GLN A 261 21.65 25.84 9.78
N LEU A 262 20.53 25.56 10.46
CA LEU A 262 20.40 25.79 11.89
C LEU A 262 21.22 24.79 12.69
N THR A 263 22.05 25.28 13.61
CA THR A 263 22.79 24.45 14.57
C THR A 263 21.94 24.16 15.81
N GLN A 264 22.28 23.09 16.54
CA GLN A 264 21.59 22.75 17.79
C GLN A 264 21.65 23.92 18.80
N THR A 265 22.78 24.64 18.84
CA THR A 265 22.97 25.83 19.68
C THR A 265 22.02 26.97 19.29
N GLN A 266 21.86 27.24 17.99
CA GLN A 266 20.95 28.28 17.50
C GLN A 266 19.49 27.93 17.81
N VAL A 267 19.10 26.67 17.59
CA VAL A 267 17.76 26.18 17.92
C VAL A 267 17.49 26.25 19.42
N ALA A 268 18.46 25.87 20.26
CA ALA A 268 18.34 26.02 21.71
C ALA A 268 18.16 27.50 22.13
N GLY A 269 18.91 28.41 21.50
CA GLY A 269 18.78 29.86 21.68
C GLY A 269 17.39 30.38 21.31
N HIS A 270 16.86 29.99 20.14
CA HIS A 270 15.49 30.35 19.71
C HIS A 270 14.40 29.79 20.64
N LEU A 271 14.70 28.72 21.38
CA LEU A 271 13.80 28.12 22.35
C LEU A 271 13.99 28.65 23.79
N ASN A 272 14.86 29.65 23.97
CA ASN A 272 15.24 30.25 25.24
C ASN A 272 15.75 29.20 26.26
N MET A 273 16.60 28.27 25.82
CA MET A 273 17.21 27.25 26.69
C MET A 273 18.65 26.93 26.32
N SER A 274 19.37 26.26 27.23
CA SER A 274 20.71 25.75 26.93
C SER A 274 20.67 24.55 25.98
N GLU A 275 21.75 24.35 25.22
CA GLU A 275 21.91 23.18 24.34
C GLU A 275 21.79 21.85 25.10
N SER A 276 22.32 21.79 26.33
CA SER A 276 22.19 20.64 27.23
C SER A 276 20.73 20.35 27.62
N SER A 277 19.94 21.40 27.85
CA SER A 277 18.51 21.27 28.16
C SER A 277 17.72 20.78 26.95
N LEU A 278 18.04 21.30 25.76
CA LEU A 278 17.44 20.83 24.52
C LEU A 278 17.78 19.36 24.26
N LYS A 279 19.05 18.97 24.40
CA LYS A 279 19.51 17.59 24.21
C LYS A 279 18.79 16.62 25.15
N ARG A 280 18.70 16.98 26.44
CA ARG A 280 17.99 16.17 27.45
C ARG A 280 16.51 16.01 27.08
N LYS A 281 15.81 17.12 26.80
CA LYS A 281 14.39 17.11 26.43
C LYS A 281 14.12 16.30 25.16
N LEU A 282 15.01 16.34 24.16
CA LEU A 282 14.89 15.51 22.97
C LEU A 282 15.08 14.01 23.28
N SER A 283 16.06 13.67 24.12
CA SER A 283 16.30 12.28 24.52
C SER A 283 15.17 11.69 25.36
N GLU A 284 14.49 12.51 26.18
CA GLU A 284 13.27 12.13 26.91
C GLU A 284 12.12 11.75 25.95
N ASN A 285 12.17 12.21 24.70
CA ASN A 285 11.23 11.86 23.64
C ASN A 285 11.83 10.85 22.63
N HIS A 286 12.82 10.07 23.05
CA HIS A 286 13.47 9.03 22.23
C HIS A 286 14.05 9.51 20.88
N THR A 287 14.47 10.77 20.81
CA THR A 287 15.07 11.33 19.59
C THR A 287 16.27 12.23 19.91
N ASN A 288 16.95 12.72 18.88
CA ASN A 288 18.01 13.71 19.02
C ASN A 288 17.97 14.72 17.87
N PHE A 289 18.74 15.80 18.01
CA PHE A 289 18.77 16.88 17.02
C PHE A 289 19.22 16.42 15.63
N THR A 290 20.23 15.55 15.58
CA THR A 290 20.80 15.03 14.32
C THR A 290 19.79 14.20 13.54
N ASP A 291 19.01 13.37 14.23
CA ASP A 291 17.97 12.55 13.59
C ASP A 291 16.82 13.41 13.10
N LEU A 292 16.35 14.37 13.92
CA LEU A 292 15.30 15.30 13.52
C LEU A 292 15.69 16.14 12.29
N ILE A 293 16.89 16.73 12.29
CA ILE A 293 17.32 17.54 11.16
C ILE A 293 17.53 16.68 9.91
N ASN A 294 18.09 15.46 10.03
CA ASN A 294 18.29 14.57 8.87
C ASN A 294 16.97 14.10 8.27
N SER A 295 15.98 13.75 9.09
CA SER A 295 14.64 13.39 8.61
C SER A 295 14.00 14.57 7.86
N PHE A 296 14.08 15.78 8.41
CA PHE A 296 13.57 16.98 7.75
C PHE A 296 14.30 17.29 6.43
N LYS A 297 15.64 17.13 6.39
CA LYS A 297 16.43 17.30 5.15
C LYS A 297 16.02 16.30 4.08
N LYS A 298 15.79 15.04 4.45
CA LYS A 298 15.33 13.98 3.55
C LYS A 298 13.96 14.33 2.95
N GLU A 299 13.00 14.72 3.79
CA GLU A 299 11.64 15.07 3.36
C GLU A 299 11.65 16.28 2.41
N LYS A 300 12.34 17.36 2.79
CA LYS A 300 12.49 18.56 1.96
C LYS A 300 13.16 18.27 0.62
N ALA A 301 14.17 17.40 0.59
CA ALA A 301 14.81 16.97 -0.65
C ALA A 301 13.85 16.21 -1.58
N LEU A 302 13.03 15.31 -1.05
CA LEU A 302 12.03 14.57 -1.81
C LEU A 302 10.97 15.52 -2.40
N GLN A 303 10.50 16.49 -1.62
CA GLN A 303 9.56 17.52 -2.07
C GLN A 303 10.12 18.38 -3.21
N LEU A 304 11.37 18.84 -3.10
CA LEU A 304 12.01 19.67 -4.11
C LEU A 304 12.34 18.89 -5.39
N LEU A 305 12.58 17.58 -5.28
CA LEU A 305 12.79 16.71 -6.43
C LEU A 305 11.50 16.36 -7.16
N SER A 306 10.37 16.24 -6.45
CA SER A 306 9.05 15.96 -7.03
C SER A 306 8.40 17.18 -7.68
N ALA A 307 8.70 18.41 -7.22
CA ALA A 307 8.20 19.66 -7.80
C ALA A 307 8.79 20.03 -9.19
N GLY A 308 9.69 19.20 -9.73
CA GLY A 308 9.99 19.11 -11.17
C GLY A 308 11.00 20.07 -11.80
N ASN A 309 11.26 21.27 -11.26
CA ASN A 309 11.94 22.31 -12.05
C ASN A 309 13.20 22.97 -11.43
N LEU A 310 13.68 22.51 -10.26
CA LEU A 310 14.86 23.12 -9.63
C LEU A 310 16.18 22.44 -10.02
N PRO A 311 17.26 23.17 -10.33
CA PRO A 311 18.61 22.62 -10.43
C PRO A 311 19.03 21.85 -9.17
N TYR A 312 19.80 20.77 -9.31
CA TYR A 312 20.22 19.94 -8.15
C TYR A 312 21.05 20.71 -7.13
N GLU A 313 21.77 21.74 -7.57
CA GLU A 313 22.52 22.67 -6.70
C GLU A 313 21.56 23.43 -5.77
N ASP A 314 20.49 23.98 -6.33
CA ASP A 314 19.48 24.71 -5.56
C ASP A 314 18.71 23.79 -4.61
N ILE A 315 18.48 22.54 -5.01
CA ILE A 315 17.87 21.53 -4.14
C ILE A 315 18.78 21.25 -2.95
N ALA A 316 20.08 21.04 -3.18
CA ALA A 316 21.04 20.78 -2.12
C ALA A 316 21.04 21.92 -1.10
N ILE A 317 21.13 23.17 -1.58
CA ILE A 317 21.13 24.37 -0.72
C ILE A 317 19.81 24.48 0.06
N LYS A 318 18.66 24.36 -0.62
CA LYS A 318 17.35 24.46 0.03
C LYS A 318 17.09 23.32 1.04
N ALA A 319 17.60 22.13 0.75
CA ALA A 319 17.55 20.97 1.65
C ALA A 319 18.56 21.07 2.80
N GLY A 320 19.39 22.11 2.88
CA GLY A 320 20.31 22.34 4.01
C GLY A 320 21.69 21.70 3.88
N TYR A 321 22.14 21.45 2.65
CA TYR A 321 23.51 21.03 2.35
C TYR A 321 24.35 22.22 1.90
N SER A 322 25.65 22.16 2.18
CA SER A 322 26.64 23.14 1.75
C SER A 322 26.90 23.09 0.24
N ASP A 323 26.77 21.90 -0.34
CA ASP A 323 27.15 21.60 -1.71
C ASP A 323 26.39 20.37 -2.22
N ARG A 324 26.30 20.26 -3.55
CA ARG A 324 25.65 19.14 -4.24
C ARG A 324 26.27 17.78 -3.93
N ALA A 325 27.59 17.66 -3.80
CA ALA A 325 28.24 16.35 -3.62
C ALA A 325 27.89 15.74 -2.25
N SER A 326 27.83 16.56 -1.20
CA SER A 326 27.37 16.18 0.13
C SER A 326 25.91 15.75 0.12
N PHE A 327 25.06 16.47 -0.62
CA PHE A 327 23.65 16.12 -0.82
C PHE A 327 23.48 14.79 -1.56
N GLU A 328 24.15 14.58 -2.70
CA GLU A 328 24.02 13.36 -3.50
C GLU A 328 24.45 12.10 -2.73
N ARG A 329 25.50 12.20 -1.91
CA ARG A 329 25.95 11.10 -1.04
C ARG A 329 24.91 10.78 0.03
N ALA A 330 24.37 11.79 0.70
CA ALA A 330 23.33 11.61 1.69
C ALA A 330 22.04 11.03 1.07
N PHE A 331 21.62 11.58 -0.07
CA PHE A 331 20.44 11.13 -0.80
C PHE A 331 20.57 9.68 -1.27
N LYS A 332 21.72 9.30 -1.83
CA LYS A 332 22.01 7.92 -2.22
C LYS A 332 22.03 6.98 -1.02
N LYS A 333 22.52 7.42 0.14
CA LYS A 333 22.47 6.64 1.37
C LYS A 333 21.03 6.42 1.86
N TRP A 334 20.15 7.41 1.72
CA TRP A 334 18.75 7.31 2.17
C TRP A 334 17.85 6.52 1.23
N ILE A 335 18.02 6.70 -0.09
CA ILE A 335 17.08 6.21 -1.13
C ILE A 335 17.69 5.09 -1.98
N GLY A 336 19.01 4.86 -1.90
CA GLY A 336 19.72 3.85 -2.68
C GLY A 336 20.14 4.29 -4.09
N MET A 337 19.73 5.48 -4.54
CA MET A 337 20.02 6.03 -5.88
C MET A 337 20.31 7.53 -5.85
N THR A 338 20.83 8.09 -6.94
CA THR A 338 21.12 9.53 -7.03
C THR A 338 19.86 10.37 -7.24
N PRO A 339 19.86 11.66 -6.85
CA PRO A 339 18.77 12.60 -7.14
C PRO A 339 18.41 12.69 -8.62
N SER A 340 19.39 12.51 -9.52
CA SER A 340 19.17 12.51 -10.96
C SER A 340 18.37 11.30 -11.43
N GLN A 341 18.74 10.11 -10.95
CA GLN A 341 17.99 8.87 -11.22
C GLN A 341 16.58 8.95 -10.65
N PHE A 342 16.45 9.47 -9.43
CA PHE A 342 15.16 9.68 -8.78
C PHE A 342 14.25 10.64 -9.57
N ARG A 343 14.80 11.76 -10.07
CA ARG A 343 14.04 12.71 -10.90
C ARG A 343 13.64 12.12 -12.25
N HIS A 344 14.52 11.36 -12.90
CA HIS A 344 14.13 10.64 -14.12
C HIS A 344 12.94 9.71 -13.82
N LEU A 345 13.00 8.93 -12.73
CA LEU A 345 11.90 8.05 -12.33
C LEU A 345 10.60 8.80 -11.96
N SER A 346 10.69 9.99 -11.36
CA SER A 346 9.50 10.79 -11.03
C SER A 346 8.90 11.50 -12.25
N SER A 347 9.73 11.92 -13.22
CA SER A 347 9.27 12.43 -14.53
C SER A 347 8.64 11.37 -15.42
N PHE A 348 8.97 10.09 -15.21
CA PHE A 348 8.35 8.94 -15.88
C PHE A 348 6.91 8.64 -15.41
N SER A 349 6.41 9.31 -14.37
CA SER A 349 5.00 9.21 -13.93
C SER A 349 3.98 9.71 -14.98
N GLN A 350 4.44 10.33 -16.07
CA GLN A 350 3.62 10.74 -17.22
C GLN A 350 3.68 9.77 -18.41
N ILE A 351 4.50 8.71 -18.38
CA ILE A 351 4.55 7.73 -19.46
C ILE A 351 3.49 6.66 -19.18
N SER A 352 2.29 6.87 -19.74
CA SER A 352 1.58 5.75 -20.33
C SER A 352 2.54 5.19 -21.39
N SER A 353 3.19 4.07 -21.11
CA SER A 353 3.96 3.41 -22.16
C SER A 353 2.95 2.90 -23.20
N LYS A 354 3.31 2.95 -24.49
CA LYS A 354 2.44 2.43 -25.55
C LYS A 354 2.03 1.01 -25.14
N PRO A 355 0.71 0.70 -25.10
CA PRO A 355 0.24 -0.61 -24.69
C PRO A 355 0.95 -1.69 -25.51
N ILE A 356 1.29 -2.81 -24.87
CA ILE A 356 1.90 -3.95 -25.55
C ILE A 356 1.05 -4.28 -26.78
N SER A 357 1.70 -4.28 -27.94
CA SER A 357 1.07 -4.55 -29.23
C SER A 357 1.41 -5.96 -29.72
N MET A 358 0.67 -6.47 -30.70
CA MET A 358 1.03 -7.74 -31.35
C MET A 358 2.44 -7.72 -31.95
N GLU A 359 2.92 -6.55 -32.38
CA GLU A 359 4.30 -6.37 -32.85
C GLU A 359 5.32 -6.64 -31.74
N ASP A 360 5.02 -6.27 -30.49
CA ASP A 360 5.89 -6.56 -29.35
C ASP A 360 5.92 -8.05 -29.01
N ILE A 361 4.79 -8.74 -29.13
CA ILE A 361 4.73 -10.20 -28.96
C ILE A 361 5.59 -10.90 -30.03
N HIS A 362 5.60 -10.42 -31.27
CA HIS A 362 6.47 -10.96 -32.32
C HIS A 362 7.98 -10.72 -32.09
N ARG A 363 8.36 -9.84 -31.15
CA ARG A 363 9.77 -9.66 -30.75
C ARG A 363 10.22 -10.67 -29.69
N ILE A 364 9.27 -11.39 -29.07
CA ILE A 364 9.61 -12.52 -28.21
C ILE A 364 10.22 -13.62 -29.09
N PRO A 365 11.35 -14.22 -28.70
CA PRO A 365 11.92 -15.33 -29.45
C PRO A 365 10.90 -16.47 -29.62
N PRO A 366 10.84 -17.11 -30.81
CA PRO A 366 9.95 -18.25 -31.02
C PRO A 366 10.36 -19.43 -30.14
N SER A 367 9.40 -20.29 -29.78
CA SER A 367 9.66 -21.46 -28.94
C SER A 367 10.82 -22.30 -29.49
N PRO A 368 11.80 -22.72 -28.66
CA PRO A 368 12.87 -23.61 -29.11
C PRO A 368 12.29 -24.90 -29.67
N LYS A 369 12.84 -25.39 -30.79
CA LYS A 369 12.41 -26.65 -31.40
C LYS A 369 12.41 -27.82 -30.42
N VAL A 370 13.40 -27.85 -29.51
CA VAL A 370 13.51 -28.86 -28.45
C VAL A 370 12.27 -28.83 -27.55
N CYS A 371 11.78 -27.67 -27.11
CA CYS A 371 10.57 -27.57 -26.30
C CYS A 371 9.34 -28.10 -27.03
N GLN A 372 9.16 -27.73 -28.30
CA GLN A 372 8.05 -28.23 -29.12
C GLN A 372 8.10 -29.75 -29.26
N GLN A 373 9.28 -30.31 -29.49
CA GLN A 373 9.50 -31.74 -29.60
C GLN A 373 9.24 -32.45 -28.27
N VAL A 374 9.74 -31.91 -27.14
CA VAL A 374 9.47 -32.44 -25.80
C VAL A 374 7.96 -32.47 -25.53
N ILE A 375 7.24 -31.37 -25.78
CA ILE A 375 5.79 -31.29 -25.61
C ILE A 375 5.11 -32.37 -26.45
N SER A 376 5.43 -32.47 -27.75
CA SER A 376 4.81 -33.44 -28.65
C SER A 376 5.07 -34.90 -28.25
N LEU A 377 6.31 -35.24 -27.83
CA LEU A 377 6.69 -36.59 -27.44
C LEU A 377 5.96 -37.04 -26.17
N THR A 378 5.82 -36.14 -25.21
CA THR A 378 5.18 -36.46 -23.92
C THR A 378 3.65 -36.52 -23.99
N GLN A 379 3.05 -36.10 -25.10
CA GLN A 379 1.61 -36.22 -25.35
C GLN A 379 1.21 -37.59 -25.90
N THR A 380 2.16 -38.39 -26.37
CA THR A 380 1.91 -39.76 -26.83
C THR A 380 2.09 -40.74 -25.69
N ASP A 381 1.15 -41.65 -25.48
CA ASP A 381 1.20 -42.66 -24.41
C ASP A 381 2.32 -43.70 -24.60
N ASP A 382 2.91 -43.79 -25.79
CA ASP A 382 3.91 -44.79 -26.16
C ASP A 382 5.16 -44.12 -26.76
N PHE A 383 6.05 -43.61 -25.89
CA PHE A 383 7.36 -43.12 -26.31
C PHE A 383 8.49 -43.68 -25.44
N GLN A 384 9.66 -43.84 -26.04
CA GLN A 384 10.84 -44.34 -25.33
C GLN A 384 11.53 -43.20 -24.56
N ILE A 385 11.82 -43.43 -23.28
CA ILE A 385 12.53 -42.47 -22.40
C ILE A 385 13.88 -42.05 -23.01
N SER A 386 14.58 -42.96 -23.68
CA SER A 386 15.83 -42.69 -24.40
C SER A 386 15.68 -41.63 -25.48
N THR A 387 14.51 -41.55 -26.14
CA THR A 387 14.24 -40.53 -27.16
C THR A 387 14.16 -39.14 -26.54
N LEU A 388 13.47 -39.01 -25.40
CA LEU A 388 13.40 -37.76 -24.65
C LEU A 388 14.78 -37.36 -24.10
N ALA A 389 15.52 -38.32 -23.54
CA ALA A 389 16.85 -38.08 -23.01
C ALA A 389 17.82 -37.60 -24.11
N ASN A 390 17.83 -38.27 -25.26
CA ASN A 390 18.67 -37.90 -26.40
C ASN A 390 18.33 -36.53 -26.97
N LEU A 391 17.03 -36.19 -27.01
CA LEU A 391 16.58 -34.87 -27.43
C LEU A 391 17.14 -33.77 -26.52
N ILE A 392 17.05 -33.94 -25.20
CA ILE A 392 17.53 -32.97 -24.22
C ILE A 392 19.07 -32.91 -24.20
N ASN A 393 19.76 -34.05 -24.40
CA ASN A 393 21.22 -34.14 -24.48
C ASN A 393 21.85 -33.32 -25.60
N THR A 394 21.06 -32.80 -26.54
CA THR A 394 21.53 -31.82 -27.53
C THR A 394 21.95 -30.49 -26.90
N ASP A 395 21.52 -30.18 -25.67
CA ASP A 395 21.94 -29.04 -24.87
C ASP A 395 22.70 -29.51 -23.61
N PRO A 396 24.05 -29.49 -23.63
CA PRO A 396 24.86 -29.95 -22.50
C PRO A 396 24.65 -29.17 -21.20
N VAL A 397 24.31 -27.88 -21.30
CA VAL A 397 24.08 -27.02 -20.12
C VAL A 397 22.77 -27.45 -19.46
N LEU A 398 21.71 -27.63 -20.24
CA LEU A 398 20.43 -28.09 -19.75
C LEU A 398 20.54 -29.51 -19.15
N THR A 399 21.20 -30.44 -19.84
CA THR A 399 21.44 -31.80 -19.33
C THR A 399 22.19 -31.77 -18.00
N GLY A 400 23.27 -30.98 -17.92
CA GLY A 400 24.02 -30.81 -16.67
C GLY A 400 23.16 -30.29 -15.52
N LYS A 401 22.29 -29.29 -15.78
CA LYS A 401 21.36 -28.77 -14.78
C LYS A 401 20.36 -29.83 -14.33
N LEU A 402 19.75 -30.59 -15.23
CA LEU A 402 18.78 -31.63 -14.88
C LEU A 402 19.40 -32.78 -14.07
N ILE A 403 20.63 -33.18 -14.40
CA ILE A 403 21.39 -34.17 -13.61
C ILE A 403 21.71 -33.59 -12.23
N GLY A 404 22.14 -32.32 -12.17
CA GLY A 404 22.37 -31.62 -10.91
C GLY A 404 21.13 -31.55 -10.02
N VAL A 405 19.96 -31.28 -10.61
CA VAL A 405 18.67 -31.29 -9.92
C VAL A 405 18.38 -32.69 -9.36
N ALA A 406 18.55 -33.75 -10.15
CA ALA A 406 18.33 -35.13 -9.69
C ALA A 406 19.27 -35.54 -8.54
N ASN A 407 20.48 -34.99 -8.50
CA ASN A 407 21.47 -35.25 -7.45
C ASN A 407 21.35 -34.29 -6.25
N SER A 408 20.38 -33.36 -6.25
CA SER A 408 20.22 -32.39 -5.16
C SER A 408 19.71 -33.03 -3.86
N ALA A 409 19.99 -32.36 -2.73
CA ALA A 409 19.51 -32.78 -1.42
C ALA A 409 17.97 -32.92 -1.38
N PHE A 410 17.26 -32.08 -2.14
CA PHE A 410 15.80 -32.12 -2.28
C PHE A 410 15.26 -33.48 -2.78
N TYR A 411 16.02 -34.16 -3.62
CA TYR A 411 15.70 -35.51 -4.12
C TYR A 411 16.44 -36.61 -3.36
N GLY A 412 17.00 -36.30 -2.19
CA GLY A 412 17.70 -37.24 -1.32
C GLY A 412 19.15 -37.51 -1.72
N GLY A 413 19.78 -36.62 -2.50
CA GLY A 413 21.22 -36.70 -2.79
C GLY A 413 21.61 -37.95 -3.57
N GLN A 414 20.82 -38.33 -4.57
CA GLN A 414 21.10 -39.49 -5.41
C GLN A 414 22.41 -39.29 -6.21
N ASN A 415 22.93 -40.38 -6.77
CA ASN A 415 24.10 -40.32 -7.64
C ASN A 415 23.74 -40.88 -9.03
N VAL A 416 22.99 -40.09 -9.78
CA VAL A 416 22.69 -40.36 -11.19
C VAL A 416 23.75 -39.73 -12.09
N SER A 417 24.17 -40.46 -13.12
CA SER A 417 25.24 -40.04 -14.04
C SER A 417 24.74 -39.64 -15.44
N ASN A 418 23.47 -39.90 -15.75
CA ASN A 418 22.86 -39.55 -17.03
C ASN A 418 21.36 -39.26 -16.89
N LEU A 419 20.80 -38.66 -17.94
CA LEU A 419 19.43 -38.16 -17.93
C LEU A 419 18.38 -39.29 -17.92
N GLU A 420 18.64 -40.44 -18.53
CA GLU A 420 17.72 -41.59 -18.48
C GLU A 420 17.57 -42.09 -17.04
N GLN A 421 18.68 -42.22 -16.31
CA GLN A 421 18.65 -42.56 -14.89
C GLN A 421 17.93 -41.50 -14.06
N ALA A 422 18.16 -40.21 -14.34
CA ALA A 422 17.45 -39.13 -13.68
C ALA A 422 15.93 -39.21 -13.90
N ILE A 423 15.48 -39.49 -15.12
CA ILE A 423 14.06 -39.65 -15.46
C ILE A 423 13.46 -40.87 -14.75
N ILE A 424 14.10 -42.03 -14.84
CA ILE A 424 13.54 -43.30 -14.34
C ILE A 424 13.56 -43.38 -12.82
N ARG A 425 14.66 -42.94 -12.18
CA ARG A 425 14.91 -43.23 -10.76
C ARG A 425 14.53 -42.10 -9.82
N VAL A 426 14.45 -40.86 -10.31
CA VAL A 426 14.40 -39.68 -9.43
C VAL A 426 13.30 -38.70 -9.82
N LEU A 427 13.39 -38.10 -11.01
CA LEU A 427 12.58 -36.93 -11.38
C LEU A 427 11.23 -37.32 -11.98
N GLY A 428 11.19 -38.41 -12.75
CA GLY A 428 10.05 -38.74 -13.61
C GLY A 428 10.00 -37.90 -14.88
N ILE A 429 9.21 -38.38 -15.85
CA ILE A 429 9.04 -37.76 -17.18
C ILE A 429 8.49 -36.33 -17.06
N SER A 430 7.39 -36.14 -16.33
CA SER A 430 6.69 -34.86 -16.23
C SER A 430 7.55 -33.76 -15.61
N THR A 431 8.35 -34.09 -14.60
CA THR A 431 9.27 -33.13 -13.97
C THR A 431 10.36 -32.71 -14.95
N VAL A 432 10.99 -33.66 -15.64
CA VAL A 432 12.04 -33.37 -16.63
C VAL A 432 11.50 -32.54 -17.78
N GLN A 433 10.31 -32.86 -18.28
CA GLN A 433 9.60 -32.05 -19.26
C GLN A 433 9.39 -30.61 -18.76
N ASN A 434 8.77 -30.43 -17.60
CA ASN A 434 8.38 -29.12 -17.10
C ASN A 434 9.60 -28.23 -16.80
N LEU A 435 10.66 -28.82 -16.23
CA LEU A 435 11.94 -28.14 -15.98
C LEU A 435 12.64 -27.77 -17.29
N THR A 436 12.68 -28.68 -18.27
CA THR A 436 13.25 -28.41 -19.60
C THR A 436 12.57 -27.23 -20.26
N ILE A 437 11.26 -27.27 -20.37
CA ILE A 437 10.44 -26.22 -20.98
C ILE A 437 10.70 -24.88 -20.29
N THR A 438 10.63 -24.85 -18.96
CA THR A 438 10.79 -23.62 -18.18
C THR A 438 12.19 -23.03 -18.30
N MET A 439 13.25 -23.85 -18.17
CA MET A 439 14.63 -23.39 -18.27
C MET A 439 14.93 -22.80 -19.64
N MET A 440 14.51 -23.48 -20.71
CA MET A 440 14.77 -23.01 -22.06
C MET A 440 14.01 -21.71 -22.37
N TYR A 441 12.76 -21.57 -21.92
CA TYR A 441 12.01 -20.33 -22.06
C TYR A 441 12.62 -19.16 -21.27
N CYS A 442 13.07 -19.41 -20.04
CA CYS A 442 13.79 -18.40 -19.26
C CYS A 442 15.11 -18.00 -19.94
N GLN A 443 15.81 -18.94 -20.58
CA GLN A 443 17.02 -18.64 -21.36
C GLN A 443 16.75 -17.81 -22.62
N GLN A 444 15.57 -17.93 -23.23
CA GLN A 444 15.18 -17.06 -24.35
C GLN A 444 14.90 -15.63 -23.92
N LEU A 445 14.32 -15.46 -22.73
CA LEU A 445 14.01 -14.17 -22.13
C LEU A 445 15.17 -13.61 -21.30
N LYS A 446 16.41 -13.71 -21.80
CA LYS A 446 17.59 -13.14 -21.12
C LYS A 446 17.46 -11.63 -21.01
N THR A 447 17.40 -11.14 -19.77
CA THR A 447 17.37 -9.71 -19.49
C THR A 447 18.78 -9.11 -19.64
N THR A 448 18.86 -7.82 -19.99
CA THR A 448 20.15 -7.12 -20.17
C THR A 448 20.90 -6.99 -18.85
N GLU A 449 22.23 -6.88 -18.85
CA GLU A 449 23.06 -6.68 -17.64
C GLU A 449 22.67 -5.45 -16.79
N ARG A 450 21.96 -4.47 -17.38
CA ARG A 450 21.45 -3.28 -16.70
C ARG A 450 20.11 -3.51 -15.96
N SER A 451 19.51 -4.69 -16.11
CA SER A 451 18.23 -5.05 -15.51
C SER A 451 18.39 -5.31 -14.01
N VAL A 452 17.53 -4.68 -13.19
CA VAL A 452 17.44 -4.94 -11.73
C VAL A 452 16.51 -6.12 -11.44
N PHE A 453 16.19 -6.94 -12.46
CA PHE A 453 15.33 -8.10 -12.31
C PHE A 453 16.02 -9.18 -11.47
N ASP A 454 15.39 -9.55 -10.35
CA ASP A 454 15.89 -10.59 -9.47
C ASP A 454 15.54 -11.98 -10.03
N LEU A 455 16.37 -12.47 -10.95
CA LEU A 455 16.18 -13.79 -11.56
C LEU A 455 16.24 -14.91 -10.52
N LYS A 456 17.02 -14.74 -9.45
CA LYS A 456 17.10 -15.72 -8.36
C LYS A 456 15.79 -15.77 -7.59
N GLY A 457 15.28 -14.62 -7.16
CA GLY A 457 13.98 -14.51 -6.51
C GLY A 457 12.84 -15.06 -7.36
N PHE A 458 12.86 -14.78 -8.67
CA PHE A 458 11.91 -15.33 -9.64
C PHE A 458 11.89 -16.87 -9.64
N TRP A 459 13.06 -17.51 -9.73
CA TRP A 459 13.14 -18.97 -9.71
C TRP A 459 12.72 -19.56 -8.36
N VAL A 460 13.11 -18.91 -7.26
CA VAL A 460 12.75 -19.32 -5.90
C VAL A 460 11.24 -19.33 -5.71
N GLU A 461 10.55 -18.25 -6.10
CA GLU A 461 9.09 -18.19 -5.98
C GLU A 461 8.37 -19.12 -6.97
N SER A 462 8.85 -19.21 -8.21
CA SER A 462 8.25 -20.06 -9.25
C SER A 462 8.37 -21.55 -8.92
N LEU A 463 9.54 -22.01 -8.50
CA LEU A 463 9.77 -23.41 -8.17
C LEU A 463 9.07 -23.81 -6.87
N ALA A 464 9.12 -22.95 -5.84
CA ALA A 464 8.40 -23.21 -4.60
C ALA A 464 6.89 -23.33 -4.82
N THR A 465 6.30 -22.45 -5.64
CA THR A 465 4.87 -22.50 -5.97
C THR A 465 4.51 -23.76 -6.75
N ALA A 466 5.37 -24.17 -7.70
CA ALA A 466 5.20 -25.41 -8.43
C ALA A 466 5.27 -26.65 -7.53
N GLU A 467 6.27 -26.75 -6.65
CA GLU A 467 6.39 -27.87 -5.71
C GLU A 467 5.22 -27.91 -4.72
N ALA A 468 4.76 -26.75 -4.23
CA ALA A 468 3.59 -26.69 -3.37
C ALA A 468 2.32 -27.17 -4.08
N SER A 469 2.15 -26.83 -5.36
CA SER A 469 0.97 -27.21 -6.15
C SER A 469 0.76 -28.73 -6.27
N LYS A 470 1.85 -29.53 -6.18
CA LYS A 470 1.77 -31.00 -6.21
C LYS A 470 0.90 -31.55 -5.09
N TYR A 471 0.91 -30.92 -3.92
CA TYR A 471 0.12 -31.35 -2.76
C TYR A 471 -1.37 -31.03 -2.90
N PHE A 472 -1.75 -30.29 -3.94
CA PHE A 472 -3.13 -29.92 -4.26
C PHE A 472 -3.64 -30.60 -5.53
N ALA A 473 -2.81 -31.32 -6.28
CA ALA A 473 -3.22 -32.01 -7.51
C ALA A 473 -4.38 -33.00 -7.28
N ASP A 474 -4.39 -33.68 -6.13
CA ASP A 474 -5.45 -34.62 -5.72
C ASP A 474 -6.64 -33.94 -5.02
N SER A 475 -6.71 -32.61 -5.02
CA SER A 475 -7.82 -31.88 -4.41
C SER A 475 -9.16 -32.36 -5.00
N PRO A 476 -10.20 -32.62 -4.17
CA PRO A 476 -11.51 -33.06 -4.65
C PRO A 476 -12.14 -32.11 -5.67
N ARG A 477 -11.83 -30.82 -5.55
CA ARG A 477 -12.34 -29.77 -6.43
C ARG A 477 -11.46 -29.50 -7.65
N LEU A 478 -10.23 -30.03 -7.69
CA LEU A 478 -9.25 -29.75 -8.75
C LEU A 478 -8.96 -30.97 -9.66
N LYS A 479 -8.95 -32.18 -9.11
CA LYS A 479 -8.41 -33.40 -9.76
C LYS A 479 -8.99 -33.76 -11.14
N ASN A 480 -10.17 -33.24 -11.47
CA ASN A 480 -10.86 -33.48 -12.75
C ASN A 480 -10.82 -32.27 -13.71
N LEU A 481 -10.20 -31.16 -13.30
CA LEU A 481 -10.18 -29.90 -14.06
C LEU A 481 -8.85 -29.66 -14.78
N ILE A 482 -7.75 -30.16 -14.21
CA ILE A 482 -6.39 -29.98 -14.72
C ILE A 482 -5.54 -31.19 -14.32
N SER A 483 -4.68 -31.67 -15.21
CA SER A 483 -3.77 -32.77 -14.85
C SER A 483 -2.68 -32.30 -13.88
N PRO A 484 -2.11 -33.19 -13.04
CA PRO A 484 -1.03 -32.82 -12.12
C PRO A 484 0.19 -32.20 -12.81
N SER A 485 0.53 -32.66 -14.02
CA SER A 485 1.64 -32.13 -14.81
C SER A 485 1.36 -30.71 -15.34
N GLU A 486 0.14 -30.45 -15.81
CA GLU A 486 -0.28 -29.13 -16.27
C GLU A 486 -0.41 -28.13 -15.11
N LEU A 487 -0.94 -28.56 -13.96
CA LEU A 487 -1.01 -27.73 -12.75
C LEU A 487 0.39 -27.31 -12.30
N TYR A 488 1.32 -28.26 -12.28
CA TYR A 488 2.72 -27.98 -11.96
C TYR A 488 3.33 -27.00 -12.97
N LEU A 489 3.13 -27.22 -14.26
CA LEU A 489 3.68 -26.36 -15.31
C LEU A 489 3.09 -24.93 -15.25
N ALA A 490 1.78 -24.80 -15.04
CA ALA A 490 1.11 -23.51 -14.85
C ALA A 490 1.63 -22.79 -13.60
N SER A 491 1.85 -23.53 -12.51
CA SER A 491 2.42 -23.00 -11.27
C SER A 491 3.89 -22.58 -11.45
N LEU A 492 4.66 -23.33 -12.24
CA LEU A 492 6.07 -23.00 -12.51
C LEU A 492 6.22 -21.79 -13.43
N LEU A 493 5.27 -21.59 -14.36
CA LEU A 493 5.26 -20.49 -15.33
C LEU A 493 4.36 -19.31 -14.91
N HIS A 494 3.82 -19.30 -13.68
CA HIS A 494 2.82 -18.30 -13.26
C HIS A 494 3.32 -16.85 -13.35
N GLN A 495 4.64 -16.63 -13.20
CA GLN A 495 5.26 -15.29 -13.30
C GLN A 495 5.93 -14.99 -14.65
N ILE A 496 5.76 -15.85 -15.65
CA ILE A 496 6.47 -15.70 -16.94
C ILE A 496 6.18 -14.35 -17.63
N GLY A 497 4.99 -13.77 -17.38
CA GLY A 497 4.62 -12.44 -17.90
C GLY A 497 5.55 -11.33 -17.39
N LEU A 498 5.98 -11.40 -16.13
CA LEU A 498 6.91 -10.42 -15.57
C LEU A 498 8.29 -10.52 -16.23
N LEU A 499 8.79 -11.73 -16.45
CA LEU A 499 10.06 -11.96 -17.15
C LEU A 499 9.98 -11.50 -18.62
N ALA A 500 8.86 -11.74 -19.28
CA ALA A 500 8.62 -11.28 -20.65
C ALA A 500 8.61 -9.74 -20.76
N LEU A 501 7.99 -9.05 -19.81
CA LEU A 501 8.07 -7.58 -19.75
C LEU A 501 9.48 -7.09 -19.42
N ALA A 502 10.20 -7.77 -18.52
CA ALA A 502 11.59 -7.43 -18.23
C ALA A 502 12.49 -7.53 -19.48
N TYR A 503 12.16 -8.45 -20.39
CA TYR A 503 12.81 -8.57 -21.70
C TYR A 503 12.38 -7.47 -22.68
N LEU A 504 11.07 -7.25 -22.87
CA LEU A 504 10.54 -6.33 -23.89
C LEU A 504 10.63 -4.84 -23.51
N ARG A 505 10.57 -4.53 -22.21
CA ARG A 505 10.42 -3.19 -21.64
C ARG A 505 11.20 -3.05 -20.30
N PRO A 506 12.53 -3.28 -20.29
CA PRO A 506 13.32 -3.35 -19.06
C PRO A 506 13.19 -2.12 -18.15
N GLU A 507 13.16 -0.91 -18.73
CA GLU A 507 13.02 0.34 -17.96
C GLU A 507 11.65 0.46 -17.28
N ALA A 508 10.56 0.11 -17.99
CA ALA A 508 9.21 0.16 -17.43
C ALA A 508 8.99 -0.94 -16.37
N THR A 509 9.55 -2.14 -16.59
CA THR A 509 9.52 -3.21 -15.60
C THR A 509 10.33 -2.87 -14.36
N GLN A 510 11.49 -2.23 -14.51
CA GLN A 510 12.25 -1.73 -13.35
C GLN A 510 11.46 -0.69 -12.57
N HIS A 511 10.74 0.21 -13.23
CA HIS A 511 9.86 1.18 -12.58
C HIS A 511 8.73 0.47 -11.81
N TYR A 512 8.07 -0.50 -12.44
CA TYR A 512 7.03 -1.31 -11.79
C TYR A 512 7.55 -2.00 -10.52
N LEU A 513 8.68 -2.71 -10.61
CA LEU A 513 9.30 -3.41 -9.47
C LEU A 513 9.74 -2.47 -8.36
N HIS A 514 10.28 -1.29 -8.71
CA HIS A 514 10.64 -0.29 -7.69
C HIS A 514 9.39 0.23 -6.98
N LYS A 515 8.32 0.51 -7.72
CA LYS A 515 7.08 0.97 -7.12
C LYS A 515 6.53 -0.07 -6.15
N LEU A 516 6.55 -1.36 -6.53
CA LEU A 516 6.19 -2.47 -5.65
C LEU A 516 7.00 -2.49 -4.34
N LYS A 517 8.31 -2.19 -4.39
CA LYS A 517 9.16 -2.13 -3.19
C LYS A 517 8.90 -0.91 -2.30
N THR A 518 8.40 0.18 -2.88
CA THR A 518 8.04 1.40 -2.13
C THR A 518 6.59 1.39 -1.61
N ILE A 519 5.78 0.46 -2.09
CA ILE A 519 4.45 0.20 -1.56
C ILE A 519 4.62 -0.62 -0.28
N ASN A 520 4.52 0.05 0.87
CA ASN A 520 4.61 -0.60 2.19
C ASN A 520 3.33 -1.37 2.60
N GLU A 521 2.28 -1.34 1.78
CA GLU A 521 0.97 -1.94 2.09
C GLU A 521 0.56 -2.90 0.96
N ILE A 522 0.57 -4.20 1.25
CA ILE A 522 0.37 -5.31 0.30
C ILE A 522 -1.07 -5.41 -0.23
N ASP A 523 -2.04 -4.70 0.36
CA ASP A 523 -3.47 -5.06 0.18
C ASP A 523 -4.32 -4.14 -0.72
N GLU A 524 -3.78 -3.07 -1.32
CA GLU A 524 -4.62 -2.10 -2.04
C GLU A 524 -4.22 -1.70 -3.46
N VAL A 525 -3.12 -2.24 -3.98
CA VAL A 525 -2.89 -2.11 -5.42
C VAL A 525 -3.66 -3.22 -6.08
N ASN A 526 -4.73 -2.87 -6.82
CA ASN A 526 -5.21 -3.76 -7.87
C ASN A 526 -4.07 -3.86 -8.90
N PHE A 527 -3.20 -4.86 -8.71
CA PHE A 527 -1.98 -5.04 -9.49
C PHE A 527 -2.31 -5.08 -10.97
N SER A 528 -3.41 -5.74 -11.35
CA SER A 528 -3.88 -5.75 -12.73
C SER A 528 -4.20 -4.35 -13.28
N GLN A 529 -4.83 -3.46 -12.50
CA GLN A 529 -5.09 -2.08 -12.94
C GLN A 529 -3.82 -1.23 -13.00
N PHE A 530 -2.89 -1.47 -12.08
CA PHE A 530 -1.62 -0.78 -12.06
C PHE A 530 -0.74 -1.21 -13.24
N GLU A 531 -0.70 -2.50 -13.56
CA GLU A 531 -0.03 -3.08 -14.71
C GLU A 531 -0.66 -2.61 -16.01
N ASN A 532 -2.00 -2.60 -16.10
CA ASN A 532 -2.72 -2.06 -17.25
C ASN A 532 -2.35 -0.59 -17.54
N LYS A 533 -2.12 0.23 -16.52
CA LYS A 533 -1.68 1.62 -16.72
C LYS A 533 -0.24 1.73 -17.26
N ILE A 534 0.64 0.81 -16.87
CA ILE A 534 2.05 0.85 -17.28
C ILE A 534 2.25 0.15 -18.62
N PHE A 535 1.72 -1.07 -18.77
CA PHE A 535 2.00 -1.97 -19.89
C PHE A 535 0.81 -2.13 -20.86
N GLY A 536 -0.39 -1.67 -20.48
CA GLY A 536 -1.61 -1.84 -21.29
C GLY A 536 -2.29 -3.20 -21.15
N LEU A 537 -1.76 -4.06 -20.29
CA LEU A 537 -2.28 -5.38 -19.93
C LEU A 537 -1.67 -5.80 -18.59
N SER A 538 -2.23 -6.83 -17.98
CA SER A 538 -1.78 -7.38 -16.71
C SER A 538 -0.63 -8.40 -16.85
N LEU A 539 0.08 -8.72 -15.77
CA LEU A 539 1.15 -9.72 -15.79
C LEU A 539 0.61 -11.11 -16.14
N ALA A 540 -0.56 -11.48 -15.61
CA ALA A 540 -1.26 -12.71 -15.96
C ALA A 540 -1.62 -12.75 -17.46
N GLU A 541 -2.18 -11.66 -17.99
CA GLU A 541 -2.50 -11.54 -19.43
C GLU A 541 -1.25 -11.66 -20.30
N MET A 542 -0.15 -10.99 -19.92
CA MET A 542 1.14 -11.11 -20.60
C MET A 542 1.61 -12.56 -20.61
N GLY A 543 1.57 -13.22 -19.45
CA GLY A 543 1.99 -14.61 -19.33
C GLY A 543 1.20 -15.53 -20.26
N SER A 544 -0.12 -15.38 -20.29
CA SER A 544 -0.99 -16.14 -21.20
C SER A 544 -0.64 -15.91 -22.67
N LEU A 545 -0.39 -14.67 -23.08
CA LEU A 545 0.00 -14.33 -24.46
C LEU A 545 1.33 -14.98 -24.86
N VAL A 546 2.34 -14.94 -23.98
CA VAL A 546 3.64 -15.57 -24.25
C VAL A 546 3.51 -17.08 -24.37
N LEU A 547 2.79 -17.72 -23.44
CA LEU A 547 2.60 -19.17 -23.46
C LEU A 547 1.80 -19.62 -24.68
N THR A 548 0.80 -18.84 -25.10
CA THR A 548 0.06 -19.08 -26.34
C THR A 548 0.96 -18.94 -27.56
N HIS A 549 1.81 -17.91 -27.60
CA HIS A 549 2.78 -17.71 -28.67
C HIS A 549 3.77 -18.89 -28.79
N TRP A 550 4.14 -19.50 -27.66
CA TRP A 550 5.01 -20.68 -27.62
C TRP A 550 4.29 -22.02 -27.83
N GLY A 551 2.96 -22.02 -28.00
CA GLY A 551 2.19 -23.22 -28.33
C GLY A 551 1.98 -24.18 -27.15
N LEU A 552 1.91 -23.66 -25.91
CA LEU A 552 1.64 -24.47 -24.73
C LEU A 552 0.17 -24.92 -24.69
N PRO A 553 -0.16 -25.98 -23.92
CA PRO A 553 -1.54 -26.43 -23.76
C PRO A 553 -2.47 -25.29 -23.33
N GLN A 554 -3.66 -25.22 -23.94
CA GLN A 554 -4.62 -24.13 -23.70
C GLN A 554 -5.03 -24.05 -22.23
N VAL A 555 -5.13 -25.19 -21.54
CA VAL A 555 -5.43 -25.26 -20.09
C VAL A 555 -4.38 -24.52 -19.27
N VAL A 556 -3.09 -24.67 -19.61
CA VAL A 556 -1.98 -23.95 -18.93
C VAL A 556 -2.07 -22.45 -19.22
N CYS A 557 -2.26 -22.08 -20.49
CA CYS A 557 -2.37 -20.68 -20.90
C CYS A 557 -3.54 -19.95 -20.22
N GLN A 558 -4.71 -20.61 -20.14
CA GLN A 558 -5.89 -20.09 -19.47
C GLN A 558 -5.69 -20.00 -17.95
N THR A 559 -5.09 -21.02 -17.34
CA THR A 559 -4.81 -21.02 -15.89
C THR A 559 -3.88 -19.86 -15.51
N VAL A 560 -2.84 -19.59 -16.29
CA VAL A 560 -1.96 -18.44 -16.04
C VAL A 560 -2.66 -17.11 -16.32
N GLY A 561 -3.46 -17.03 -17.39
CA GLY A 561 -4.17 -15.81 -17.76
C GLY A 561 -5.25 -15.34 -16.78
N GLN A 562 -5.72 -16.24 -15.90
CA GLN A 562 -6.78 -15.95 -14.94
C GLN A 562 -6.29 -15.64 -13.53
N LEU A 563 -4.98 -15.63 -13.26
CA LEU A 563 -4.42 -15.49 -11.89
C LEU A 563 -4.89 -14.22 -11.15
N GLU A 564 -5.31 -13.18 -11.86
CA GLU A 564 -5.71 -11.90 -11.27
C GLU A 564 -7.22 -11.63 -11.36
N LEU A 565 -8.00 -12.58 -11.89
CA LEU A 565 -9.45 -12.40 -12.08
C LEU A 565 -10.24 -12.80 -10.83
N GLU A 566 -11.28 -12.03 -10.50
CA GLU A 566 -12.18 -12.33 -9.38
C GLU A 566 -12.95 -13.64 -9.56
N ASN A 567 -13.20 -14.05 -10.81
CA ASN A 567 -13.92 -15.27 -11.19
C ASN A 567 -12.99 -16.33 -11.81
N ALA A 568 -11.70 -16.32 -11.45
CA ALA A 568 -10.71 -17.26 -11.95
C ALA A 568 -11.08 -18.72 -11.70
N CYS A 569 -10.56 -19.64 -12.51
CA CYS A 569 -10.74 -21.07 -12.26
C CYS A 569 -10.06 -21.52 -10.94
N ILE A 570 -10.50 -22.66 -10.41
CA ILE A 570 -10.01 -23.21 -9.13
C ILE A 570 -8.48 -23.38 -9.14
N ALA A 571 -7.90 -23.82 -10.27
CA ALA A 571 -6.47 -23.98 -10.42
C ALA A 571 -5.72 -22.66 -10.21
N SER A 572 -6.15 -21.59 -10.88
CA SER A 572 -5.56 -20.25 -10.76
C SER A 572 -5.67 -19.70 -9.34
N GLN A 573 -6.84 -19.85 -8.70
CA GLN A 573 -7.03 -19.39 -7.32
C GLN A 573 -6.10 -20.11 -6.35
N ILE A 574 -5.92 -21.42 -6.49
CA ILE A 574 -4.97 -22.20 -5.67
C ILE A 574 -3.54 -21.70 -5.90
N ILE A 575 -3.12 -21.51 -7.15
CA ILE A 575 -1.75 -21.02 -7.47
C ILE A 575 -1.47 -19.67 -6.81
N VAL A 576 -2.41 -18.73 -6.89
CA VAL A 576 -2.27 -17.39 -6.29
C VAL A 576 -2.16 -17.46 -4.77
N LEU A 577 -3.01 -18.27 -4.12
CA LEU A 577 -2.97 -18.44 -2.68
C LEU A 577 -1.66 -19.10 -2.24
N LEU A 578 -1.19 -20.11 -2.97
CA LEU A 578 0.09 -20.76 -2.69
C LEU A 578 1.26 -19.80 -2.85
N SER A 579 1.35 -19.05 -3.95
CA SER A 579 2.41 -18.04 -4.15
C SER A 579 2.44 -17.02 -3.01
N LYS A 580 1.26 -16.49 -2.59
CA LYS A 580 1.17 -15.56 -1.45
C LYS A 580 1.66 -16.18 -0.14
N MET A 581 1.23 -17.40 0.18
CA MET A 581 1.62 -18.08 1.40
C MET A 581 3.11 -18.42 1.42
N ILE A 582 3.65 -18.90 0.30
CA ILE A 582 5.09 -19.21 0.15
C ILE A 582 5.93 -17.96 0.37
N LYS A 583 5.51 -16.82 -0.18
CA LYS A 583 6.21 -15.55 0.01
C LYS A 583 6.27 -15.15 1.48
N LEU A 584 5.19 -15.36 2.24
CA LEU A 584 5.17 -15.13 3.70
C LEU A 584 6.08 -16.11 4.45
N LEU A 585 6.05 -17.40 4.08
CA LEU A 585 6.92 -18.42 4.66
C LEU A 585 8.40 -18.11 4.41
N GLN A 586 8.77 -17.67 3.20
CA GLN A 586 10.14 -17.29 2.85
C GLN A 586 10.64 -16.07 3.61
N LEU A 587 9.74 -15.21 4.09
CA LEU A 587 10.07 -14.07 4.96
C LEU A 587 10.20 -14.45 6.44
N GLY A 588 10.05 -15.73 6.79
CA GLY A 588 10.07 -16.21 8.18
C GLY A 588 8.84 -15.78 8.98
N ALA A 589 7.76 -15.39 8.29
CA ALA A 589 6.54 -14.86 8.88
C ALA A 589 5.44 -15.94 8.98
N GLU A 590 5.80 -17.13 9.47
CA GLU A 590 4.90 -18.29 9.54
C GLU A 590 3.67 -18.00 10.42
N ASP A 591 3.89 -17.37 11.57
CA ASP A 591 2.84 -16.93 12.51
C ASP A 591 1.98 -15.78 11.96
N CYS A 592 2.37 -15.19 10.82
CA CYS A 592 1.68 -14.07 10.19
C CYS A 592 0.88 -14.46 8.95
N ILE A 593 0.77 -15.76 8.62
CA ILE A 593 -0.14 -16.20 7.55
C ILE A 593 -1.57 -15.81 7.96
N PRO A 594 -2.25 -14.91 7.22
CA PRO A 594 -3.57 -14.46 7.62
C PRO A 594 -4.58 -15.61 7.58
N ASP A 595 -5.38 -15.75 8.64
CA ASP A 595 -6.47 -16.73 8.73
C ASP A 595 -7.38 -16.74 7.49
N ARG A 596 -7.54 -15.58 6.85
CA ARG A 596 -8.31 -15.42 5.62
C ARG A 596 -7.75 -16.26 4.46
N LEU A 597 -6.43 -16.27 4.25
CA LEU A 597 -5.81 -17.05 3.17
C LEU A 597 -6.01 -18.54 3.40
N THR A 598 -5.82 -19.00 4.64
CA THR A 598 -6.03 -20.40 5.03
C THR A 598 -7.49 -20.83 4.85
N LYS A 599 -8.45 -19.97 5.23
CA LYS A 599 -9.89 -20.22 5.01
C LYS A 599 -10.24 -20.29 3.52
N GLN A 600 -9.74 -19.36 2.71
CA GLN A 600 -9.96 -19.37 1.27
C GLN A 600 -9.40 -20.64 0.63
N LEU A 601 -8.17 -21.03 0.99
CA LEU A 601 -7.54 -22.24 0.46
C LEU A 601 -8.29 -23.51 0.87
N LEU A 602 -8.81 -23.57 2.11
CA LEU A 602 -9.66 -24.66 2.58
C LEU A 602 -10.95 -24.78 1.76
N GLU A 603 -11.64 -23.67 1.53
CA GLU A 603 -12.88 -23.63 0.75
C GLU A 603 -12.64 -24.04 -0.71
N ILE A 604 -11.62 -23.48 -1.36
CA ILE A 604 -11.36 -23.67 -2.79
C ILE A 604 -10.81 -25.07 -3.08
N SER A 605 -9.92 -25.59 -2.22
CA SER A 605 -9.38 -26.95 -2.38
C SER A 605 -10.40 -28.04 -2.05
N GLY A 606 -11.41 -27.76 -1.22
CA GLY A 606 -12.35 -28.77 -0.75
C GLY A 606 -11.71 -29.85 0.14
N TYR A 607 -10.51 -29.59 0.67
CA TYR A 607 -9.91 -30.43 1.71
C TYR A 607 -10.59 -30.21 3.06
N SER A 608 -10.55 -31.24 3.90
CA SER A 608 -10.80 -31.06 5.34
C SER A 608 -9.65 -30.28 5.99
N LYS A 609 -9.91 -29.66 7.13
CA LYS A 609 -8.88 -28.91 7.88
C LYS A 609 -7.63 -29.76 8.14
N ASN A 610 -7.80 -30.99 8.62
CA ASN A 610 -6.69 -31.91 8.86
C ASN A 610 -5.89 -32.26 7.59
N GLN A 611 -6.55 -32.38 6.44
CA GLN A 611 -5.86 -32.62 5.17
C GLN A 611 -5.05 -31.39 4.76
N LEU A 612 -5.63 -30.19 4.85
CA LEU A 612 -4.93 -28.95 4.52
C LEU A 612 -3.72 -28.73 5.43
N ASP A 613 -3.88 -28.90 6.74
CA ASP A 613 -2.80 -28.75 7.72
C ASP A 613 -1.64 -29.72 7.43
N ASN A 614 -1.96 -30.97 7.05
CA ASN A 614 -0.96 -31.95 6.63
C ASN A 614 -0.22 -31.52 5.34
N GLN A 615 -0.93 -31.01 4.32
CA GLN A 615 -0.27 -30.51 3.12
C GLN A 615 0.62 -29.30 3.42
N MET A 616 0.14 -28.34 4.21
CA MET A 616 0.93 -27.17 4.60
C MET A 616 2.19 -27.56 5.37
N THR A 617 2.09 -28.54 6.26
CA THR A 617 3.26 -29.06 7.01
C THR A 617 4.32 -29.64 6.07
N LYS A 618 3.90 -30.40 5.04
CA LYS A 618 4.82 -30.94 4.02
C LYS A 618 5.45 -29.86 3.14
N ILE A 619 4.70 -28.80 2.83
CA ILE A 619 5.22 -27.67 2.06
C ILE A 619 6.29 -26.95 2.87
N THR A 620 5.99 -26.57 4.11
CA THR A 620 6.92 -25.85 4.99
C THR A 620 8.19 -26.66 5.23
N SER A 621 8.09 -27.97 5.47
CA SER A 621 9.27 -28.80 5.74
C SER A 621 10.22 -28.95 4.55
N LYS A 622 9.70 -28.92 3.32
CA LYS A 622 10.50 -29.03 2.10
C LYS A 622 11.00 -27.70 1.54
N LEU A 623 10.40 -26.58 1.95
CA LEU A 623 10.69 -25.26 1.40
C LEU A 623 12.18 -24.87 1.42
N PRO A 624 12.97 -25.16 2.49
CA PRO A 624 14.40 -24.84 2.50
C PRO A 624 15.19 -25.52 1.37
N GLU A 625 14.95 -26.81 1.15
CA GLU A 625 15.59 -27.59 0.09
C GLU A 625 15.15 -27.13 -1.31
N VAL A 626 13.88 -26.73 -1.47
CA VAL A 626 13.39 -26.15 -2.74
C VAL A 626 14.06 -24.81 -3.04
N ASN A 627 14.24 -23.96 -2.02
CA ASN A 627 14.91 -22.67 -2.19
C ASN A 627 16.38 -22.84 -2.61
N GLU A 628 17.08 -23.82 -2.03
CA GLU A 628 18.45 -24.15 -2.43
C GLU A 628 18.51 -24.63 -3.88
N LEU A 629 17.60 -25.55 -4.26
CA LEU A 629 17.48 -26.04 -5.62
C LEU A 629 17.23 -24.89 -6.61
N ALA A 630 16.29 -24.00 -6.31
CA ALA A 630 15.96 -22.86 -7.17
C ALA A 630 17.14 -21.92 -7.42
N GLN A 631 18.00 -21.71 -6.42
CA GLN A 631 19.21 -20.89 -6.58
C GLN A 631 20.18 -21.50 -7.60
N THR A 632 20.27 -22.83 -7.68
CA THR A 632 21.11 -23.51 -8.69
C THR A 632 20.57 -23.37 -10.11
N LEU A 633 19.25 -23.23 -10.27
CA LEU A 633 18.60 -23.06 -11.57
C LEU A 633 18.75 -21.64 -12.13
N ALA A 634 18.85 -20.65 -11.23
CA ALA A 634 18.96 -19.24 -11.56
C ALA A 634 20.34 -18.79 -12.06
N ILE A 635 21.37 -19.60 -11.83
CA ILE A 635 22.75 -19.43 -12.36
C ILE A 635 22.84 -20.21 -13.66
#